data_AF-A0A7Y5C7N3-F1
#
_entry.id   AF-A0A7Y5C7N3-F1
#
_cell.length_a   1.000
_cell.length_b   1.000
_cell.length_c   1.000
_cell.angle_alpha   90.00
_cell.angle_beta   90.00
_cell.angle_gamma   90.00
#
_symmetry.space_group_name_H-M   'P 1'
#
loop_
_entity.id
_entity.type
_entity.pdbx_description
1 polymer ?
#
loop_
_entity_poly.entity_id
_entity_poly.type
_entity_poly.pdbx_seq_one_letter_code
_entity_poly.pdbx_strand_id
1 'polypeptide(L)'
;MGLFEGLEKLLNEHGSAAILKERISLANDKYSALEARVQSLSSENEALCIENNQFRKQIRDLEEKLARSETNSYLFKYGIYWDSTGNPFCPRCRLPVSNIVWTTHINCQIKSFKCPCSDSPIVLFSAGEPIHAPDAMKEMANA
;
A
#
# COMPACT_ATOMS: atom_id res chain seq x y z
N MET A 1 5.09 57.19 -64.10
CA MET A 1 5.82 56.62 -62.97
C MET A 1 6.40 57.77 -62.17
N GLY A 2 5.70 58.18 -61.13
CA GLY A 2 6.01 59.36 -60.32
C GLY A 2 7.01 59.06 -59.20
N LEU A 3 7.64 60.11 -58.68
CA LEU A 3 8.59 60.00 -57.57
C LEU A 3 7.91 59.48 -56.28
N PHE A 4 6.62 59.79 -56.10
CA PHE A 4 5.78 59.30 -55.01
C PHE A 4 5.41 57.81 -55.13
N GLU A 5 5.24 57.28 -56.36
CA GLU A 5 4.98 55.85 -56.63
C GLU A 5 6.15 54.98 -56.11
N GLY A 6 7.39 55.46 -56.28
CA GLY A 6 8.58 54.80 -55.73
C GLY A 6 8.67 54.86 -54.21
N LEU A 7 8.31 56.01 -53.61
CA LEU A 7 8.30 56.22 -52.16
C LEU A 7 7.25 55.37 -51.45
N GLU A 8 6.03 55.30 -51.99
CA GLU A 8 4.93 54.49 -51.44
C GLU A 8 5.26 52.99 -51.49
N LYS A 9 5.94 52.55 -52.55
CA LYS A 9 6.41 51.17 -52.67
C LYS A 9 7.53 50.85 -51.67
N LEU A 10 8.53 51.72 -51.53
CA LEU A 10 9.59 51.62 -50.51
C LEU A 10 9.01 51.61 -49.08
N LEU A 11 7.99 52.42 -48.80
CA LEU A 11 7.30 52.45 -47.50
C LEU A 11 6.59 51.13 -47.19
N ASN A 12 5.90 50.54 -48.17
CA ASN A 12 5.25 49.24 -47.99
C ASN A 12 6.26 48.09 -47.85
N GLU A 13 7.36 48.11 -48.60
CA GLU A 13 8.44 47.10 -48.52
C GLU A 13 9.19 47.20 -47.17
N HIS A 14 9.55 48.41 -46.71
CA HIS A 14 10.15 48.58 -45.37
C HIS A 14 9.15 48.34 -44.23
N GLY A 15 7.89 48.76 -44.37
CA GLY A 15 6.85 48.55 -43.35
C GLY A 15 6.54 47.06 -43.15
N SER A 16 6.39 46.31 -44.25
CA SER A 16 6.22 44.85 -44.19
C SER A 16 7.46 44.13 -43.64
N ALA A 17 8.67 44.57 -43.98
CA ALA A 17 9.91 44.05 -43.39
C ALA A 17 10.01 44.32 -41.88
N ALA A 18 9.57 45.49 -41.39
CA ALA A 18 9.53 45.82 -39.98
C ALA A 18 8.52 44.94 -39.21
N ILE A 19 7.30 44.78 -39.73
CA ILE A 19 6.26 43.90 -39.16
C ILE A 19 6.72 42.43 -39.17
N LEU A 20 7.42 41.99 -40.22
CA LEU A 20 7.98 40.64 -40.30
C LEU A 20 9.05 40.43 -39.22
N LYS A 21 9.95 41.41 -39.02
CA LYS A 21 10.98 41.37 -37.97
C LYS A 21 10.39 41.33 -36.57
N GLU A 22 9.34 42.12 -36.30
CA GLU A 22 8.60 42.10 -35.04
C GLU A 22 7.94 40.72 -34.80
N ARG A 23 7.28 40.15 -35.82
CA ARG A 23 6.69 38.81 -35.73
C ARG A 23 7.72 37.70 -35.54
N ILE A 24 8.91 37.81 -36.14
CA ILE A 24 10.02 36.87 -35.92
C ILE A 24 10.55 37.00 -34.48
N SER A 25 10.70 38.22 -33.95
CA SER A 25 11.07 38.41 -32.54
C SER A 25 10.05 37.75 -31.61
N LEU A 26 8.76 38.10 -31.77
CA LEU A 26 7.66 37.54 -30.97
C LEU A 26 7.50 36.02 -31.12
N ALA A 27 7.90 35.45 -32.26
CA ALA A 27 7.97 34.00 -32.44
C ALA A 27 9.14 33.41 -31.64
N ASN A 28 10.35 33.97 -31.74
CA ASN A 28 11.53 33.54 -30.99
C ASN A 28 11.29 33.63 -29.48
N ASP A 29 10.73 34.74 -28.98
CA ASP A 29 10.39 34.95 -27.57
C ASP A 29 9.44 33.84 -27.06
N LYS A 30 8.47 33.44 -27.89
CA LYS A 30 7.55 32.33 -27.60
C LYS A 30 8.22 30.97 -27.68
N TYR A 31 9.13 30.74 -28.64
CA TYR A 31 9.88 29.49 -28.75
C TYR A 31 10.79 29.29 -27.53
N SER A 32 11.58 30.28 -27.13
CA SER A 32 12.44 30.17 -25.94
C SER A 32 11.64 30.02 -24.64
N ALA A 33 10.46 30.66 -24.53
CA ALA A 33 9.54 30.42 -23.41
C ALA A 33 8.94 29.00 -23.44
N LEU A 34 8.73 28.41 -24.62
CA LEU A 34 8.27 27.03 -24.78
C LEU A 34 9.38 26.03 -24.42
N GLU A 35 10.61 26.25 -24.88
CA GLU A 35 11.79 25.44 -24.59
C GLU A 35 12.08 25.40 -23.09
N ALA A 36 12.10 26.56 -22.43
CA ALA A 36 12.26 26.65 -20.98
C ALA A 36 11.15 25.89 -20.23
N ARG A 37 9.91 25.94 -20.72
CA ARG A 37 8.79 25.19 -20.13
C ARG A 37 8.89 23.68 -20.37
N VAL A 38 9.35 23.25 -21.55
CA VAL A 38 9.62 21.83 -21.85
C VAL A 38 10.73 21.30 -20.94
N GLN A 39 11.82 22.05 -20.76
CA GLN A 39 12.93 21.68 -19.86
C GLN A 39 12.49 21.63 -18.39
N SER A 40 11.63 22.55 -17.95
CA SER A 40 11.03 22.49 -16.61
C SER A 40 10.17 21.23 -16.43
N LEU A 41 9.31 20.93 -17.40
CA LEU A 41 8.40 19.78 -17.35
C LEU A 41 9.12 18.43 -17.51
N SER A 42 10.25 18.36 -18.22
CA SER A 42 11.06 17.15 -18.28
C SER A 42 11.77 16.89 -16.94
N SER A 43 12.36 17.92 -16.34
CA SER A 43 12.97 17.85 -15.00
C SER A 43 11.95 17.43 -13.92
N GLU A 44 10.74 18.00 -13.96
CA GLU A 44 9.62 17.61 -13.08
C GLU A 44 9.18 16.16 -13.31
N ASN A 45 9.06 15.70 -14.56
CA ASN A 45 8.76 14.30 -14.86
C ASN A 45 9.87 13.35 -14.39
N GLU A 46 11.15 13.71 -14.53
CA GLU A 46 12.27 12.90 -14.05
C GLU A 46 12.24 12.77 -12.52
N ALA A 47 12.03 13.88 -11.80
CA ALA A 47 11.86 13.89 -10.35
C ALA A 47 10.66 13.01 -9.90
N LEU A 48 9.50 13.20 -10.51
CA LEU A 48 8.30 12.39 -10.23
C LEU A 48 8.49 10.92 -10.59
N CYS A 49 9.23 10.60 -11.67
CA CYS A 49 9.58 9.21 -12.00
C CYS A 49 10.50 8.58 -10.96
N ILE A 50 11.48 9.33 -10.43
CA ILE A 50 12.35 8.86 -9.35
C ILE A 50 11.51 8.60 -8.08
N GLU A 51 10.67 9.56 -7.69
CA GLU A 51 9.81 9.45 -6.51
C GLU A 51 8.80 8.30 -6.61
N ASN A 52 8.11 8.15 -7.75
CA ASN A 52 7.18 7.05 -7.99
C ASN A 52 7.88 5.69 -7.93
N ASN A 53 9.12 5.60 -8.42
CA ASN A 53 9.95 4.39 -8.27
C ASN A 53 10.42 4.14 -6.83
N GLN A 54 10.60 5.17 -6.01
CA GLN A 54 10.87 5.03 -4.57
C GLN A 54 9.63 4.52 -3.83
N PHE A 55 8.46 5.13 -4.04
CA PHE A 55 7.20 4.63 -3.45
C PHE A 55 6.89 3.19 -3.90
N ARG A 56 7.09 2.84 -5.18
CA ARG A 56 6.95 1.45 -5.65
C ARG A 56 7.96 0.47 -5.04
N LYS A 57 9.09 0.94 -4.49
CA LYS A 57 9.99 0.09 -3.70
C LYS A 57 9.47 -0.04 -2.27
N GLN A 58 9.16 1.08 -1.62
CA GLN A 58 8.61 1.11 -0.26
C GLN A 58 7.32 0.26 -0.12
N ILE A 59 6.42 0.30 -1.10
CA ILE A 59 5.21 -0.54 -1.14
C ILE A 59 5.59 -2.02 -1.12
N ARG A 60 6.45 -2.48 -2.04
CA ARG A 60 6.89 -3.89 -2.07
C ARG A 60 7.65 -4.31 -0.82
N ASP A 61 8.52 -3.45 -0.29
CA ASP A 61 9.24 -3.66 0.96
C ASP A 61 8.29 -3.78 2.16
N LEU A 62 7.15 -3.07 2.14
CA LEU A 62 6.12 -3.13 3.19
C LEU A 62 5.18 -4.32 2.99
N GLU A 63 4.78 -4.64 1.76
CA GLU A 63 4.02 -5.86 1.40
C GLU A 63 4.79 -7.12 1.80
N GLU A 64 6.10 -7.18 1.55
CA GLU A 64 6.92 -8.32 1.96
C GLU A 64 7.05 -8.40 3.49
N LYS A 65 7.23 -7.27 4.18
CA LYS A 65 7.23 -7.23 5.66
C LYS A 65 5.88 -7.64 6.23
N LEU A 66 4.78 -7.23 5.60
CA LEU A 66 3.42 -7.59 6.00
C LEU A 66 3.20 -9.10 5.82
N ALA A 67 3.50 -9.66 4.65
CA ALA A 67 3.38 -11.09 4.39
C ALA A 67 4.23 -11.95 5.36
N ARG A 68 5.47 -11.52 5.66
CA ARG A 68 6.35 -12.14 6.67
C ARG A 68 5.79 -12.01 8.11
N SER A 69 5.04 -10.95 8.39
CA SER A 69 4.36 -10.74 9.68
C SER A 69 3.08 -11.57 9.80
N GLU A 70 2.28 -11.65 8.73
CA GLU A 70 1.06 -12.45 8.62
C GLU A 70 1.34 -13.95 8.74
N THR A 71 2.48 -14.44 8.22
CA THR A 71 2.93 -15.82 8.47
C THR A 71 3.27 -16.11 9.95
N ASN A 72 3.40 -15.09 10.78
CA ASN A 72 3.71 -15.19 12.21
C ASN A 72 2.62 -14.56 13.11
N SER A 73 1.47 -14.19 12.54
CA SER A 73 0.41 -13.46 13.22
C SER A 73 -0.49 -14.41 14.02
N TYR A 74 -0.03 -14.77 15.22
CA TYR A 74 -0.79 -15.58 16.16
C TYR A 74 -1.85 -14.73 16.90
N LEU A 75 -3.13 -14.92 16.59
CA LEU A 75 -4.24 -14.32 17.32
C LEU A 75 -4.34 -14.98 18.71
N PHE A 76 -4.15 -14.23 19.80
CA PHE A 76 -4.35 -14.76 21.15
C PHE A 76 -5.80 -14.62 21.59
N LYS A 77 -6.46 -15.74 21.92
CA LYS A 77 -7.89 -15.79 22.21
C LYS A 77 -8.28 -17.08 22.94
N TYR A 78 -9.27 -17.03 23.84
CA TYR A 78 -9.69 -18.16 24.67
C TYR A 78 -8.55 -18.79 25.52
N GLY A 79 -7.51 -18.02 25.86
CA GLY A 79 -6.33 -18.52 26.60
C GLY A 79 -5.29 -19.24 25.74
N ILE A 80 -5.44 -19.26 24.41
CA ILE A 80 -4.59 -20.00 23.47
C ILE A 80 -4.24 -19.13 22.25
N TYR A 81 -3.16 -19.43 21.54
CA TYR A 81 -2.84 -18.78 20.26
C TYR A 81 -3.54 -19.50 19.10
N TRP A 82 -3.86 -18.76 18.04
CA TRP A 82 -4.46 -19.28 16.80
C TRP A 82 -3.64 -18.77 15.61
N ASP A 83 -3.30 -19.63 14.64
CA ASP A 83 -2.69 -19.16 13.38
C ASP A 83 -3.74 -18.58 12.41
N SER A 84 -3.26 -17.99 11.31
CA SER A 84 -4.08 -17.41 10.24
C SER A 84 -4.93 -18.43 9.46
N THR A 85 -4.72 -19.74 9.66
CA THR A 85 -5.55 -20.82 9.12
C THR A 85 -6.54 -21.39 10.14
N GLY A 86 -6.47 -20.96 11.41
CA GLY A 86 -7.36 -21.36 12.49
C GLY A 86 -6.88 -22.52 13.37
N ASN A 87 -5.61 -22.94 13.30
CA ASN A 87 -5.09 -24.00 14.18
C ASN A 87 -4.73 -23.44 15.58
N PRO A 88 -5.00 -24.17 16.68
CA PRO A 88 -4.63 -23.77 18.04
C PRO A 88 -3.18 -24.11 18.42
N PHE A 89 -2.48 -23.16 19.06
CA PHE A 89 -1.09 -23.24 19.52
C PHE A 89 -0.96 -22.89 21.01
N CYS A 90 -0.18 -23.66 21.74
CA CYS A 90 -0.03 -23.50 23.18
C CYS A 90 0.55 -22.12 23.57
N PRO A 91 -0.03 -21.42 24.57
CA PRO A 91 0.46 -20.12 25.05
C PRO A 91 1.89 -20.17 25.59
N ARG A 92 2.34 -21.31 26.11
CA ARG A 92 3.63 -21.46 26.82
C ARG A 92 4.81 -21.79 25.91
N CYS A 93 4.58 -22.59 24.86
CA CYS A 93 5.66 -23.08 23.98
C CYS A 93 5.44 -22.81 22.48
N ARG A 94 4.28 -22.27 22.08
CA ARG A 94 3.89 -22.04 20.68
C ARG A 94 4.04 -23.26 19.76
N LEU A 95 3.87 -24.47 20.30
CA LEU A 95 3.64 -25.68 19.51
C LEU A 95 2.13 -25.87 19.28
N PRO A 96 1.71 -26.43 18.13
CA PRO A 96 0.31 -26.73 17.85
C PRO A 96 -0.22 -27.78 18.84
N VAL A 97 -1.49 -27.67 19.25
CA VAL A 97 -2.10 -28.56 20.27
C VAL A 97 -3.50 -29.02 19.85
N SER A 98 -3.57 -30.20 19.27
CA SER A 98 -4.83 -30.86 18.84
C SER A 98 -5.45 -31.79 19.91
N ASN A 99 -4.77 -32.01 21.03
CA ASN A 99 -5.22 -32.97 22.05
C ASN A 99 -6.27 -32.35 22.99
N ILE A 100 -7.53 -32.76 22.82
CA ILE A 100 -8.67 -32.34 23.64
C ILE A 100 -8.89 -33.33 24.79
N VAL A 101 -8.91 -32.81 26.02
CA VAL A 101 -9.22 -33.58 27.24
C VAL A 101 -10.39 -32.95 27.99
N TRP A 102 -11.17 -33.80 28.67
CA TRP A 102 -12.17 -33.34 29.63
C TRP A 102 -11.49 -32.93 30.95
N THR A 103 -11.90 -31.79 31.50
CA THR A 103 -11.46 -31.31 32.82
C THR A 103 -12.65 -30.76 33.61
N THR A 104 -12.59 -30.82 34.93
CA THR A 104 -13.64 -30.28 35.80
C THR A 104 -13.32 -28.83 36.14
N HIS A 105 -14.19 -27.89 35.75
CA HIS A 105 -14.04 -26.47 36.00
C HIS A 105 -15.34 -25.90 36.55
N ILE A 106 -15.30 -25.34 37.78
CA ILE A 106 -16.47 -24.85 38.52
C ILE A 106 -17.61 -25.90 38.52
N ASN A 107 -17.29 -27.11 38.98
CA ASN A 107 -18.17 -28.28 39.07
C ASN A 107 -18.78 -28.81 37.75
N CYS A 108 -18.51 -28.18 36.60
CA CYS A 108 -18.89 -28.68 35.28
C CYS A 108 -17.73 -29.42 34.62
N GLN A 109 -18.00 -30.49 33.86
CA GLN A 109 -17.03 -31.04 32.92
C GLN A 109 -17.00 -30.18 31.65
N ILE A 110 -15.81 -29.81 31.20
CA ILE A 110 -15.59 -29.02 29.98
C ILE A 110 -14.42 -29.58 29.17
N LYS A 111 -14.44 -29.33 27.86
CA LYS A 111 -13.34 -29.65 26.93
C LYS A 111 -12.23 -28.61 27.06
N SER A 112 -10.99 -29.06 26.95
CA SER A 112 -9.78 -28.26 27.18
C SER A 112 -8.58 -28.83 26.41
N PHE A 113 -7.62 -27.99 26.00
CA PHE A 113 -6.44 -28.46 25.25
C PHE A 113 -5.30 -28.86 26.18
N LYS A 114 -4.66 -30.02 25.94
CA LYS A 114 -3.48 -30.46 26.70
C LYS A 114 -2.19 -30.31 25.89
N CYS A 115 -1.25 -29.50 26.41
CA CYS A 115 0.11 -29.43 25.90
C CYS A 115 1.01 -30.47 26.60
N PRO A 116 1.96 -31.13 25.92
CA PRO A 116 3.04 -31.88 26.58
C PRO A 116 3.93 -31.03 27.52
N CYS A 117 3.83 -29.70 27.43
CA CYS A 117 4.58 -28.70 28.19
C CYS A 117 3.86 -28.17 29.45
N SER A 118 2.68 -28.71 29.77
CA SER A 118 1.83 -28.26 30.88
C SER A 118 0.94 -29.41 31.35
N ASP A 119 1.09 -29.84 32.60
CA ASP A 119 0.22 -30.86 33.20
C ASP A 119 -1.22 -30.35 33.35
N SER A 120 -1.38 -29.06 33.66
CA SER A 120 -2.65 -28.35 33.67
C SER A 120 -3.17 -28.14 32.24
N PRO A 121 -4.43 -28.52 31.94
CA PRO A 121 -5.04 -28.29 30.64
C PRO A 121 -5.50 -26.83 30.46
N ILE A 122 -5.56 -26.38 29.21
CA ILE A 122 -5.91 -25.02 28.80
C ILE A 122 -7.44 -24.94 28.61
N VAL A 123 -8.10 -24.24 29.53
CA VAL A 123 -9.56 -24.03 29.53
C VAL A 123 -9.96 -22.93 28.55
N LEU A 124 -10.92 -23.22 27.67
CA LEU A 124 -11.49 -22.26 26.74
C LEU A 124 -12.73 -21.59 27.38
N PHE A 125 -12.70 -20.26 27.52
CA PHE A 125 -13.80 -19.49 28.10
C PHE A 125 -14.63 -18.78 27.02
N SER A 126 -15.96 -18.96 27.05
CA SER A 126 -16.88 -18.32 26.10
C SER A 126 -17.04 -16.81 26.31
N ALA A 127 -16.79 -16.29 27.51
CA ALA A 127 -17.07 -14.90 27.92
C ALA A 127 -16.01 -13.86 27.47
N GLY A 128 -15.46 -13.99 26.26
CA GLY A 128 -14.37 -13.15 25.76
C GLY A 128 -14.11 -13.32 24.26
N GLU A 129 -14.93 -12.68 23.44
CA GLU A 129 -14.84 -12.62 21.97
C GLU A 129 -13.63 -11.77 21.48
N PRO A 130 -13.09 -12.01 20.25
CA PRO A 130 -13.80 -12.34 19.02
C PRO A 130 -13.35 -13.61 18.25
N ILE A 131 -14.33 -14.44 17.86
CA ILE A 131 -14.53 -15.41 16.72
C ILE A 131 -13.28 -16.09 16.04
N HIS A 132 -13.50 -16.96 15.04
CA HIS A 132 -12.54 -17.65 14.14
C HIS A 132 -11.08 -17.93 14.62
N ALA A 133 -10.65 -19.14 14.99
CA ALA A 133 -11.30 -20.30 15.61
C ALA A 133 -12.65 -20.82 15.02
N PRO A 134 -12.78 -21.07 13.70
CA PRO A 134 -14.07 -21.18 12.99
C PRO A 134 -15.16 -21.99 13.70
N ASP A 135 -14.81 -23.21 14.10
CA ASP A 135 -15.74 -24.24 14.57
C ASP A 135 -15.41 -24.71 16.00
N ALA A 136 -15.00 -23.77 16.85
CA ALA A 136 -14.71 -24.05 18.24
C ALA A 136 -15.92 -24.24 19.20
N MET A 137 -17.17 -23.78 19.06
CA MET A 137 -18.08 -23.28 18.00
C MET A 137 -18.79 -24.31 17.09
N LYS A 138 -18.26 -25.54 16.96
CA LYS A 138 -19.02 -26.78 16.65
C LYS A 138 -18.53 -27.97 17.47
N GLU A 139 -17.24 -28.08 17.79
CA GLU A 139 -16.71 -29.30 18.44
C GLU A 139 -17.02 -29.42 19.95
N MET A 140 -17.50 -28.34 20.58
CA MET A 140 -18.22 -28.43 21.86
C MET A 140 -19.65 -28.99 21.71
N ALA A 141 -20.26 -28.94 20.52
CA ALA A 141 -21.70 -29.14 20.32
C ALA A 141 -22.14 -30.57 19.93
N ASN A 142 -21.24 -31.56 19.99
CA ASN A 142 -21.53 -32.97 19.65
C ASN A 142 -21.15 -33.99 20.75
N ALA A 143 -20.69 -33.53 21.94
CA ALA A 143 -20.45 -34.35 23.12
C ALA A 143 -20.36 -33.49 24.38
#